data_AF-A0A022R2R3-F1
#
_entry.id   AF-A0A022R2R3-F1
#
_cell.length_a   1.000
_cell.length_b   1.000
_cell.length_c   1.000
_cell.angle_alpha   90.00
_cell.angle_beta   90.00
_cell.angle_gamma   90.00
#
_symmetry.space_group_name_H-M   'P 1'
#
loop_
_entity.id
_entity.type
_entity.pdbx_description
1 polymer ?
#
loop_
_entity_poly.entity_id
_entity_poly.type
_entity_poly.pdbx_seq_one_letter_code
_entity_poly.pdbx_strand_id
1 'polypeptide(L)'
;MGTLQSWRKAYGALKDQTKVGLAHVNSDFKDVDVAIVKATNHVECPPKDRHLRKIMVATSAMRPRVDVAYCVHALARRLAKTHNWT
;
A
#
# COMPACT_ATOMS: atom_id res chain seq x y z
N MET A 1 16.24 25.02 3.00
CA MET A 1 16.20 23.81 2.13
C MET A 1 14.93 22.98 2.38
N GLY A 2 13.72 23.56 2.32
CA GLY A 2 12.48 22.90 2.82
C GLY A 2 11.34 22.71 1.82
N THR A 3 11.46 23.17 0.57
CA THR A 3 10.31 23.28 -0.35
C THR A 3 10.19 22.13 -1.37
N LEU A 4 11.29 21.48 -1.74
CA LEU A 4 11.28 20.38 -2.71
C LEU A 4 10.86 19.03 -2.09
N GLN A 5 11.20 18.79 -0.82
CA GLN A 5 10.79 17.55 -0.13
C GLN A 5 9.29 17.52 0.17
N SER A 6 8.71 18.65 0.55
CA SER A 6 7.27 18.77 0.81
C SER A 6 6.43 18.58 -0.46
N TRP A 7 6.88 19.09 -1.60
CA TRP A 7 6.24 18.85 -2.91
C TRP A 7 6.28 17.38 -3.32
N ARG A 8 7.43 16.71 -3.16
CA ARG A 8 7.54 15.27 -3.47
C ARG A 8 6.64 14.43 -2.56
N LYS A 9 6.58 14.75 -1.27
CA LYS A 9 5.69 14.09 -0.29
C LYS A 9 4.21 14.34 -0.61
N ALA A 10 3.84 15.56 -0.98
CA ALA A 10 2.48 15.90 -1.39
C ALA A 10 2.05 15.18 -2.67
N TYR A 11 2.94 15.07 -3.66
CA TYR A 11 2.69 14.34 -4.91
C TYR A 11 2.57 12.83 -4.66
N GLY A 12 3.40 12.28 -3.75
CA GLY A 12 3.27 10.91 -3.26
C GLY A 12 1.93 10.65 -2.58
N ALA A 13 1.50 11.54 -1.68
CA ALA A 13 0.21 11.43 -1.00
C ALA A 13 -0.98 11.47 -1.97
N LEU A 14 -0.94 12.32 -2.99
CA LEU A 14 -1.95 12.39 -4.05
C LEU A 14 -2.02 11.10 -4.86
N LYS A 15 -0.87 10.54 -5.25
CA LYS A 15 -0.80 9.25 -5.95
C LYS A 15 -1.35 8.11 -5.11
N ASP A 16 -1.07 8.13 -3.82
CA ASP A 16 -1.59 7.15 -2.86
C ASP A 16 -3.11 7.26 -2.74
N GLN A 17 -3.63 8.48 -2.71
CA GLN A 17 -5.07 8.74 -2.68
C GLN A 17 -5.77 8.26 -3.97
N THR A 18 -5.23 8.55 -5.15
CA THR A 18 -5.79 8.07 -6.42
C THR A 18 -5.72 6.54 -6.50
N LYS A 19 -4.66 5.92 -5.99
CA LYS A 19 -4.52 4.46 -5.97
C LYS A 19 -5.50 3.78 -5.00
N VAL A 20 -5.82 4.41 -3.86
CA VAL A 20 -6.90 3.97 -2.97
C VAL A 20 -8.26 4.05 -3.67
N GLY A 21 -8.50 5.12 -4.43
CA GLY A 21 -9.71 5.26 -5.25
C GLY A 21 -9.81 4.16 -6.31
N LEU A 22 -8.72 3.88 -7.03
CA LEU A 22 -8.66 2.82 -8.03
C LEU A 22 -8.84 1.42 -7.42
N ALA A 23 -8.24 1.19 -6.25
CA ALA A 23 -8.38 -0.06 -5.50
C ALA A 23 -9.84 -0.32 -5.09
N HIS A 24 -10.61 0.73 -4.75
CA HIS A 24 -12.04 0.58 -4.46
C HIS A 24 -12.88 0.13 -5.66
N VAL A 25 -12.40 0.38 -6.89
CA VAL A 25 -13.09 0.04 -8.14
C VAL A 25 -12.70 -1.36 -8.65
N ASN A 26 -11.56 -1.92 -8.21
CA ASN A 26 -11.14 -3.27 -8.59
C ASN A 26 -11.72 -4.31 -7.60
N SER A 27 -12.77 -5.02 -8.02
CA SER A 27 -13.79 -5.57 -7.12
C SER A 27 -13.36 -6.70 -6.17
N ASP A 28 -12.28 -7.44 -6.47
CA ASP A 28 -12.00 -8.70 -5.76
C ASP A 28 -10.91 -8.56 -4.68
N PHE A 29 -9.99 -7.59 -4.82
CA PHE A 29 -8.85 -7.38 -3.91
C PHE A 29 -8.79 -5.99 -3.26
N LYS A 30 -9.88 -5.21 -3.39
CA LYS A 30 -10.00 -3.82 -2.91
C LYS A 30 -9.48 -3.59 -1.50
N ASP A 31 -9.87 -4.45 -0.55
CA ASP A 31 -9.50 -4.30 0.86
C ASP A 31 -8.01 -4.52 1.10
N VAL A 32 -7.40 -5.44 0.34
CA VAL A 32 -5.97 -5.77 0.40
C VAL A 32 -5.16 -4.63 -0.20
N ASP A 33 -5.57 -4.11 -1.36
CA ASP A 33 -4.89 -2.99 -2.01
C ASP A 33 -4.93 -1.70 -1.17
N VAL A 34 -6.07 -1.40 -0.55
CA VAL A 34 -6.19 -0.24 0.36
C VAL A 34 -5.31 -0.42 1.59
N ALA A 35 -5.26 -1.62 2.16
CA ALA A 35 -4.40 -1.92 3.30
C ALA A 35 -2.91 -1.78 2.92
N ILE A 36 -2.50 -2.32 1.77
CA ILE A 36 -1.14 -2.19 1.24
C ILE A 36 -0.79 -0.72 1.03
N VAL A 37 -1.62 0.05 0.33
CA VAL A 37 -1.34 1.46 0.06
C VAL A 37 -1.25 2.29 1.34
N LYS A 38 -2.15 2.06 2.31
CA LYS A 38 -2.13 2.79 3.58
C LYS A 38 -0.99 2.35 4.50
N ALA A 39 -0.50 1.11 4.37
CA ALA A 39 0.66 0.62 5.10
C ALA A 39 1.98 1.07 4.49
N THR A 40 2.04 1.25 3.16
CA THR A 40 3.24 1.66 2.41
C THR A 40 3.10 3.07 1.82
N ASN A 41 2.55 4.00 2.61
CA ASN A 41 2.42 5.42 2.23
C ASN A 41 3.81 6.05 2.12
N HIS A 42 3.95 7.10 1.30
CA HIS A 42 5.11 7.99 1.26
C HIS A 42 5.31 8.88 2.50
N VAL A 43 4.43 8.81 3.49
CA VAL A 43 4.59 9.47 4.80
C VAL A 43 5.36 8.56 5.74
N GLU A 44 6.44 9.07 6.31
CA GLU A 44 7.29 8.41 7.31
C GLU A 44 6.54 8.31 8.66
N CYS A 45 5.54 7.44 8.75
CA CYS A 45 4.86 7.12 9.99
C CYS A 45 4.60 5.62 10.11
N PRO A 46 4.68 5.05 11.32
CA PRO A 46 4.44 3.63 11.51
C PRO A 46 3.01 3.28 11.04
N PRO A 47 2.85 2.24 10.21
CA PRO A 47 1.54 1.85 9.70
C PRO A 47 0.63 1.42 10.86
N LYS A 48 -0.63 1.82 10.81
CA LYS A 48 -1.63 1.42 11.82
C LYS A 48 -1.83 -0.09 11.79
N ASP A 49 -1.86 -0.72 12.97
CA ASP A 49 -2.08 -2.17 13.15
C ASP A 49 -3.26 -2.75 12.39
N ARG A 50 -4.33 -1.96 12.19
CA ARG A 50 -5.51 -2.39 11.44
C ARG A 50 -5.17 -2.78 9.99
N HIS A 51 -4.20 -2.12 9.37
CA HIS A 51 -3.80 -2.38 8.00
C HIS A 51 -2.86 -3.57 7.93
N LEU A 52 -1.93 -3.68 8.89
CA LEU A 52 -1.06 -4.84 9.05
C LEU A 52 -1.86 -6.12 9.27
N ARG A 53 -2.87 -6.09 10.15
CA ARG A 53 -3.77 -7.24 10.37
C ARG A 53 -4.48 -7.66 9.09
N LYS A 54 -4.97 -6.72 8.28
CA LYS A 54 -5.59 -7.04 6.98
C LYS A 54 -4.60 -7.71 6.02
N ILE A 55 -3.36 -7.24 5.95
CA ILE A 55 -2.31 -7.83 5.09
C ILE A 55 -1.95 -9.25 5.59
N MET A 56 -1.79 -9.44 6.90
CA MET A 56 -1.51 -10.75 7.50
C MET A 56 -2.63 -11.75 7.22
N VAL A 57 -3.90 -11.34 7.33
CA VAL A 57 -5.04 -12.19 7.00
C VAL A 57 -5.09 -12.54 5.51
N ALA A 58 -4.72 -11.60 4.63
CA ALA A 58 -4.64 -11.82 3.19
C ALA A 58 -3.50 -12.77 2.79
N THR A 59 -2.45 -12.85 3.61
CA THR A 59 -1.27 -13.72 3.39
C THR A 59 -1.35 -15.03 4.19
N SER A 60 -2.45 -15.25 4.93
CA SER A 60 -2.62 -16.45 5.76
C SER A 60 -2.59 -17.73 4.93
N ALA A 61 -2.05 -18.82 5.51
CA ALA A 61 -2.00 -20.14 4.89
C ALA A 61 -3.38 -20.73 4.53
N MET A 62 -4.45 -20.16 5.10
CA MET A 62 -5.84 -20.53 4.81
C MET A 62 -6.39 -19.88 3.53
N ARG A 63 -5.66 -18.93 2.93
CA ARG A 63 -6.10 -18.21 1.73
C ARG A 63 -5.67 -18.93 0.45
N PRO A 64 -6.41 -18.76 -0.66
CA PRO A 64 -6.02 -19.27 -1.97
C PRO A 64 -4.63 -18.75 -2.35
N ARG A 65 -3.82 -19.60 -3.01
CA ARG A 65 -2.47 -19.21 -3.48
C ARG A 65 -2.49 -17.98 -4.40
N VAL A 66 -3.59 -17.78 -5.14
CA VAL A 66 -3.78 -16.64 -6.04
C VAL A 66 -3.85 -15.33 -5.25
N ASP A 67 -4.60 -15.30 -4.14
CA ASP A 67 -4.75 -14.12 -3.28
C ASP A 67 -3.41 -13.75 -2.62
N VAL A 68 -2.68 -14.77 -2.16
CA VAL A 68 -1.35 -14.60 -1.55
C VAL A 68 -0.35 -14.08 -2.58
N ALA A 69 -0.30 -14.70 -3.76
CA ALA A 69 0.57 -14.26 -4.85
C ALA A 69 0.27 -12.82 -5.29
N TYR A 70 -1.02 -12.46 -5.36
CA TYR A 70 -1.44 -11.10 -5.67
C TYR A 70 -0.96 -10.10 -4.61
N CYS A 71 -1.15 -10.41 -3.31
CA CYS A 71 -0.72 -9.55 -2.21
C CYS A 71 0.80 -9.31 -2.23
N VAL A 72 1.58 -10.38 -2.42
CA VAL A 72 3.05 -10.30 -2.52
C VAL A 72 3.47 -9.48 -3.74
N HIS A 73 2.85 -9.71 -4.90
CA HIS A 73 3.16 -8.98 -6.12
C HIS A 73 2.78 -7.48 -6.02
N ALA A 74 1.67 -7.16 -5.38
CA ALA A 74 1.23 -5.80 -5.13
C ALA A 74 2.19 -5.06 -4.17
N LEU A 75 2.64 -5.72 -3.10
CA LEU A 75 3.66 -5.22 -2.17
C LEU A 75 4.99 -4.96 -2.87
N ALA A 76 5.50 -5.94 -3.62
CA ALA A 76 6.77 -5.82 -4.34
C ALA A 76 6.77 -4.63 -5.31
N ARG A 77 5.70 -4.47 -6.11
CA ARG A 77 5.54 -3.33 -7.03
C ARG A 77 5.49 -1.97 -6.31
N ARG A 78 5.00 -1.95 -5.06
CA ARG A 78 4.91 -0.72 -4.25
C ARG A 78 6.27 -0.32 -3.71
N LEU A 79 6.96 -1.26 -3.08
CA LEU A 79 8.29 -1.05 -2.50
C LEU A 79 9.31 -0.65 -3.57
N ALA A 80 9.23 -1.25 -4.77
CA ALA A 80 10.06 -0.86 -5.90
C ALA A 80 9.82 0.58 -6.41
N LYS A 81 8.67 1.20 -6.10
CA LYS A 81 8.33 2.56 -6.54
C LYS A 81 8.58 3.62 -5.48
N THR A 82 8.48 3.27 -4.20
CA THR A 82 8.60 4.25 -3.12
C THR A 82 10.07 4.60 -2.84
N HIS A 83 11.02 3.68 -3.08
CA HIS A 83 12.47 3.92 -2.91
C HIS A 83 12.82 4.63 -1.58
N ASN A 84 12.04 4.35 -0.53
CA ASN A 84 12.22 4.87 0.82
C ASN A 84 12.58 3.69 1.74
N TRP A 85 13.60 3.88 2.57
CA TRP A 85 14.07 2.87 3.53
C TRP A 85 13.31 2.93 4.87
N THR A 86 12.53 4.00 5.07
CA THR A 86 11.56 4.24 6.15
C THR A 86 10.15 4.20 5.59
#